data_AF-A0A7C6MEX6-F1
#
_entry.id   AF-A0A7C6MEX6-F1
#
_cell.length_a   1.000
_cell.length_b   1.000
_cell.length_c   1.000
_cell.angle_alpha   90.00
_cell.angle_beta   90.00
_cell.angle_gamma   90.00
#
_symmetry.space_group_name_H-M   'P 1'
#
loop_
_entity.id
_entity.type
_entity.pdbx_description
1 polymer ?
#
loop_
_entity_poly.entity_id
_entity_poly.type
_entity_poly.pdbx_seq_one_letter_code
_entity_poly.pdbx_strand_id
1 'polypeptide(L)'
;MPATEYLVRIGGIPDPDFTGMTLDLGPGHPALAGMLDVAISVADEHITGIDPRPGALHRGAEPILTARDYRQALSLANRHDWQAPFFGEWALARLVEGALGIEVPLRARWVRAILAEHTRIASHLAYLSFVAHARGDDGLRTDGVREDLRRRTAELTGNRLHPMAVRLGGVACDASPAWAHAERATLAAASDLAGRLRAAVEG
;
A
#
# COMPACT_ATOMS: atom_id res chain seq x y z
N MET A 1 8.77 6.26 42.11
CA MET A 1 7.49 5.55 42.23
C MET A 1 7.48 4.38 41.27
N PRO A 2 6.81 3.25 41.56
CA PRO A 2 6.66 2.20 40.54
C PRO A 2 5.90 2.77 39.35
N ALA A 3 6.31 2.41 38.13
CA ALA A 3 5.62 2.83 36.92
C ALA A 3 4.18 2.30 36.96
N THR A 4 3.19 3.19 36.76
CA THR A 4 1.81 2.76 36.59
C THR A 4 1.69 2.14 35.21
N GLU A 5 1.50 0.83 35.13
CA GLU A 5 1.34 0.17 33.85
C GLU A 5 -0.11 0.31 33.38
N TYR A 6 -0.34 1.17 32.39
CA TYR A 6 -1.61 1.21 31.67
C TYR A 6 -1.51 0.22 30.52
N LEU A 7 -2.50 -0.65 30.35
CA LEU A 7 -2.61 -1.45 29.13
C LEU A 7 -3.50 -0.69 28.16
N VAL A 8 -2.91 0.10 27.27
CA VAL A 8 -3.66 0.79 26.21
C VAL A 8 -3.63 -0.05 24.95
N ARG A 9 -4.77 -0.26 24.26
CA ARG A 9 -4.88 -0.89 22.94
C ARG A 9 -5.25 0.17 21.91
N ILE A 10 -4.49 0.28 20.82
CA ILE A 10 -4.81 1.16 19.68
C ILE A 10 -5.42 0.32 18.55
N GLY A 11 -6.71 0.47 18.26
CA GLY A 11 -7.37 -0.39 17.27
C GLY A 11 -7.69 -1.79 17.82
N GLY A 12 -7.55 -2.82 16.98
CA GLY A 12 -7.87 -4.22 17.32
C GLY A 12 -9.30 -4.73 17.02
N ILE A 13 -9.45 -6.06 16.90
CA ILE A 13 -10.75 -6.72 16.98
C ILE A 13 -11.26 -6.55 18.42
N PRO A 14 -12.54 -6.21 18.66
CA PRO A 14 -13.08 -6.15 20.01
C PRO A 14 -12.84 -7.46 20.75
N ASP A 15 -12.04 -7.38 21.81
CA ASP A 15 -11.75 -8.50 22.71
C ASP A 15 -12.51 -8.24 24.01
N PRO A 16 -13.56 -9.03 24.32
CA PRO A 16 -14.36 -8.87 25.53
C PRO A 16 -13.56 -9.19 26.81
N ASP A 17 -12.44 -9.91 26.71
CA ASP A 17 -11.59 -10.28 27.84
C ASP A 17 -10.47 -9.25 28.09
N PHE A 18 -10.36 -8.21 27.25
CA PHE A 18 -9.36 -7.15 27.41
C PHE A 18 -9.74 -6.19 28.54
N THR A 19 -8.95 -6.19 29.62
CA THR A 19 -9.18 -5.37 30.82
C THR A 19 -8.52 -3.98 30.78
N GLY A 20 -7.89 -3.61 29.66
CA GLY A 20 -7.18 -2.33 29.50
C GLY A 20 -8.03 -1.21 28.87
N MET A 21 -7.42 -0.04 28.66
CA MET A 21 -8.05 1.08 27.95
C MET A 21 -7.91 0.89 26.44
N THR A 22 -8.97 1.07 25.66
CA THR A 22 -8.85 1.10 24.19
C THR A 22 -8.82 2.56 23.72
N LEU A 23 -7.76 2.95 23.01
CA LEU A 23 -7.61 4.26 22.37
C LEU A 23 -8.18 4.20 20.95
N ASP A 24 -9.30 4.90 20.76
CA ASP A 24 -9.86 5.16 19.43
C ASP A 24 -9.13 6.35 18.79
N LEU A 25 -8.54 6.14 17.61
CA LEU A 25 -7.82 7.18 16.86
C LEU A 25 -8.71 7.93 15.86
N GLY A 26 -10.01 7.65 15.83
CA GLY A 26 -10.99 8.33 15.01
C GLY A 26 -11.03 7.87 13.54
N PRO A 27 -12.14 8.17 12.82
CA PRO A 27 -12.58 7.54 11.56
C PRO A 27 -11.58 7.54 10.40
N GLY A 28 -10.59 8.44 10.41
CA GLY A 28 -9.59 8.58 9.35
C GLY A 28 -8.31 7.76 9.55
N HIS A 29 -8.09 7.17 10.73
CA HIS A 29 -6.82 6.51 11.06
C HIS A 29 -6.81 5.04 10.58
N PRO A 30 -5.78 4.57 9.84
CA PRO A 30 -5.72 3.21 9.32
C PRO A 30 -5.82 2.10 10.38
N ALA A 31 -5.46 2.40 11.63
CA ALA A 31 -5.55 1.46 12.75
C ALA A 31 -6.97 1.19 13.26
N LEU A 32 -7.99 1.94 12.81
CA LEU A 32 -9.40 1.67 13.15
C LEU A 32 -9.89 0.30 12.70
N ALA A 33 -9.31 -0.24 11.63
CA ALA A 33 -9.75 -1.51 11.06
C ALA A 33 -9.40 -2.74 11.92
N GLY A 34 -8.99 -2.54 13.17
CA GLY A 34 -8.77 -3.64 14.08
C GLY A 34 -7.47 -4.43 13.83
N MET A 35 -6.54 -3.86 13.07
CA MET A 35 -5.51 -4.63 12.36
C MET A 35 -4.20 -4.85 13.12
N LEU A 36 -3.92 -4.04 14.15
CA LEU A 36 -2.70 -4.11 14.93
C LEU A 36 -3.07 -3.76 16.37
N ASP A 37 -2.82 -4.67 17.30
CA ASP A 37 -2.89 -4.38 18.72
C ASP A 37 -1.53 -3.87 19.18
N VAL A 38 -1.50 -2.82 19.99
CA VAL A 38 -0.27 -2.27 20.57
C VAL A 38 -0.53 -2.03 22.03
N ALA A 39 0.19 -2.72 22.92
CA ALA A 39 0.19 -2.47 24.36
C ALA A 39 1.22 -1.38 24.69
N ILE A 40 0.84 -0.38 25.47
CA ILE A 40 1.67 0.81 25.74
C ILE A 40 1.75 1.09 27.23
N SER A 41 2.94 1.01 27.83
CA SER A 41 3.21 1.41 29.22
C SER A 41 3.51 2.90 29.30
N VAL A 42 2.92 3.61 30.26
CA VAL A 42 3.05 5.08 30.41
C VAL A 42 3.39 5.43 31.85
N ALA A 43 4.45 6.22 32.07
CA ALA A 43 4.78 6.78 33.38
C ALA A 43 5.04 8.28 33.24
N ASP A 44 4.47 9.08 34.15
CA ASP A 44 4.62 10.55 34.15
C ASP A 44 4.34 11.20 32.77
N GLU A 45 3.25 10.79 32.11
CA GLU A 45 2.88 11.23 30.75
C GLU A 45 3.86 10.84 29.62
N HIS A 46 4.88 10.04 29.92
CA HIS A 46 5.83 9.51 28.95
C HIS A 46 5.56 8.04 28.66
N ILE A 47 5.59 7.68 27.36
CA ILE A 47 5.60 6.27 26.95
C ILE A 47 6.93 5.65 27.38
N THR A 48 6.87 4.63 28.23
CA THR A 48 8.04 3.90 28.75
C THR A 48 8.19 2.52 28.14
N GLY A 49 7.15 1.98 27.50
CA GLY A 49 7.17 0.68 26.84
C GLY A 49 6.13 0.58 25.74
N ILE A 50 6.46 -0.17 24.68
CA ILE A 50 5.57 -0.48 23.56
C ILE A 50 5.75 -1.96 23.21
N ASP A 51 4.66 -2.71 23.19
CA ASP A 51 4.58 -4.12 22.77
C ASP A 51 3.55 -4.25 21.63
N PRO A 52 3.98 -4.21 20.35
CA PRO A 52 3.10 -4.41 19.21
C PRO A 52 2.81 -5.90 18.99
N ARG A 53 1.53 -6.22 18.82
CA ARG A 53 1.00 -7.58 18.63
C ARG A 53 0.43 -7.71 17.22
N PRO A 54 1.26 -8.06 16.21
CA PRO A 54 0.80 -8.30 14.86
C PRO A 54 0.07 -9.65 14.76
N GLY A 55 -0.73 -9.83 13.70
CA GLY A 55 -1.30 -11.13 13.36
C GLY A 55 -2.79 -11.13 13.07
N ALA A 56 -3.52 -10.05 13.38
CA ALA A 56 -4.96 -9.95 13.12
C ALA A 56 -5.33 -10.16 11.64
N LEU A 57 -4.43 -9.83 10.71
CA LEU A 57 -4.57 -10.05 9.27
C LEU A 57 -3.74 -11.23 8.73
N HIS A 58 -3.18 -12.06 9.61
CA HIS A 58 -2.43 -13.24 9.17
C HIS A 58 -3.38 -14.24 8.50
N ARG A 59 -3.12 -14.52 7.22
CA ARG A 59 -3.94 -15.43 6.40
C ARG A 59 -3.20 -16.68 5.94
N GLY A 60 -2.06 -17.01 6.56
CA GLY A 60 -1.24 -18.17 6.15
C GLY A 60 -0.73 -18.05 4.70
N ALA A 61 -0.29 -16.85 4.29
CA ALA A 61 0.00 -16.58 2.88
C ALA A 61 1.17 -17.42 2.32
N GLU A 62 2.20 -17.69 3.13
CA GLU A 62 3.33 -18.55 2.74
C GLU A 62 2.88 -19.99 2.40
N PRO A 63 2.19 -20.72 3.31
CA PRO A 63 1.61 -22.02 2.97
C PRO A 63 0.72 -21.98 1.72
N ILE A 64 -0.14 -20.96 1.60
CA ILE A 64 -1.02 -20.81 0.44
C ILE A 64 -0.20 -20.67 -0.84
N LEU A 65 0.87 -19.87 -0.85
CA LEU A 65 1.72 -19.68 -2.03
C LEU A 65 2.47 -20.97 -2.41
N THR A 66 2.97 -21.72 -1.43
CA THR A 66 3.67 -23.00 -1.70
C THR A 66 2.74 -24.09 -2.23
N ALA A 67 1.44 -24.01 -1.93
CA ALA A 67 0.42 -24.94 -2.42
C ALA A 67 -0.15 -24.53 -3.80
N ARG A 68 0.48 -23.61 -4.52
CA ARG A 68 0.02 -23.09 -5.81
C ARG A 68 1.12 -23.18 -6.85
N ASP A 69 0.71 -23.34 -8.10
CA ASP A 69 1.67 -23.16 -9.20
C ASP A 69 2.05 -21.67 -9.35
N TYR A 70 3.14 -21.38 -10.06
CA TYR A 70 3.62 -20.00 -10.21
C TYR A 70 2.61 -19.05 -10.86
N ARG A 71 1.71 -19.54 -11.73
CA ARG A 71 0.70 -18.70 -12.38
C ARG A 71 -0.35 -18.25 -11.37
N GLN A 72 -0.80 -19.18 -10.53
CA GLN A 72 -1.74 -18.94 -9.45
C GLN A 72 -1.10 -18.09 -8.34
N ALA A 73 0.15 -18.36 -8.00
CA ALA A 73 0.89 -17.64 -6.96
C ALA A 73 1.05 -16.14 -7.29
N LEU A 74 1.28 -15.78 -8.56
CA LEU A 74 1.34 -14.39 -9.01
C LEU A 74 0.05 -13.61 -8.69
N SER A 75 -1.12 -14.22 -8.90
CA SER A 75 -2.42 -13.61 -8.60
C SER A 75 -2.74 -13.49 -7.10
N LEU A 76 -1.94 -14.14 -6.25
CA LEU A 76 -2.06 -14.07 -4.79
C LEU A 76 -1.02 -13.15 -4.17
N ALA A 77 0.16 -13.05 -4.78
CA ALA A 77 1.26 -12.23 -4.28
C ALA A 77 0.88 -10.74 -4.16
N ASN A 78 0.04 -10.24 -5.07
CA ASN A 78 -0.43 -8.84 -5.07
C ASN A 78 -1.47 -8.50 -3.97
N ARG A 79 -1.77 -9.42 -3.04
CA ARG A 79 -2.74 -9.24 -1.95
C ARG A 79 -2.11 -8.95 -0.59
N HIS A 80 -0.78 -8.90 -0.50
CA HIS A 80 -0.04 -8.63 0.73
C HIS A 80 -0.03 -7.15 1.06
N ASP A 81 0.28 -6.32 0.07
CA ASP A 81 0.20 -4.86 0.16
C ASP A 81 -0.89 -4.38 -0.80
N TRP A 82 -2.03 -3.92 -0.26
CA TRP A 82 -3.11 -3.38 -1.09
C TRP A 82 -2.89 -1.92 -1.50
N GLN A 83 -1.91 -1.22 -0.93
CA GLN A 83 -1.53 0.12 -1.36
C GLN A 83 -0.57 0.08 -2.55
N ALA A 84 0.36 -0.89 -2.56
CA ALA A 84 1.30 -1.09 -3.66
C ALA A 84 1.28 -2.54 -4.25
N PRO A 85 0.12 -3.03 -4.71
CA PRO A 85 -0.10 -4.46 -5.01
C PRO A 85 0.77 -5.01 -6.16
N PHE A 86 1.15 -4.17 -7.12
CA PHE A 86 1.96 -4.62 -8.26
C PHE A 86 3.34 -5.18 -7.85
N PHE A 87 3.93 -4.65 -6.77
CA PHE A 87 5.23 -5.10 -6.31
C PHE A 87 5.22 -6.57 -5.87
N GLY A 88 4.11 -7.07 -5.33
CA GLY A 88 3.99 -8.47 -4.93
C GLY A 88 4.11 -9.43 -6.13
N GLU A 89 3.30 -9.22 -7.17
CA GLU A 89 3.37 -10.05 -8.38
C GLU A 89 4.69 -9.86 -9.16
N TRP A 90 5.25 -8.64 -9.18
CA TRP A 90 6.51 -8.39 -9.86
C TRP A 90 7.71 -9.01 -9.14
N ALA A 91 7.76 -8.97 -7.80
CA ALA A 91 8.83 -9.57 -7.01
C ALA A 91 8.88 -11.09 -7.19
N LEU A 92 7.72 -11.75 -7.15
CA LEU A 92 7.63 -13.19 -7.37
C LEU A 92 8.06 -13.57 -8.80
N ALA A 93 7.62 -12.81 -9.82
CA ALA A 93 8.05 -13.07 -11.19
C ALA A 93 9.56 -12.89 -11.37
N ARG A 94 10.14 -11.82 -10.82
CA ARG A 94 11.59 -11.55 -10.85
C ARG A 94 12.41 -12.68 -10.24
N LEU A 95 11.94 -13.23 -9.13
CA LEU A 95 12.58 -14.37 -8.46
C LEU A 95 12.57 -15.61 -9.38
N VAL A 96 11.40 -15.97 -9.90
CA VAL A 96 11.23 -17.16 -10.75
C VAL A 96 11.95 -17.02 -12.09
N GLU A 97 11.86 -15.86 -12.73
CA GLU A 97 12.54 -15.55 -13.99
C GLU A 97 14.07 -15.62 -13.82
N GLY A 98 14.59 -15.07 -12.73
CA GLY A 98 16.02 -15.16 -12.40
C GLY A 98 16.49 -16.59 -12.17
N ALA A 99 15.71 -17.40 -11.45
CA ALA A 99 16.03 -18.80 -11.20
C ALA A 99 16.02 -19.66 -12.48
N LEU A 100 15.17 -19.32 -13.45
CA LEU A 100 15.01 -20.05 -14.71
C LEU A 100 15.83 -19.47 -15.88
N GLY A 101 16.55 -18.36 -15.68
CA GLY A 101 17.29 -17.68 -16.75
C GLY A 101 16.38 -17.09 -17.84
N ILE A 102 15.15 -16.69 -17.50
CA ILE A 102 14.19 -16.13 -18.46
C ILE A 102 14.49 -14.65 -18.67
N GLU A 103 14.85 -14.29 -19.91
CA GLU A 103 15.01 -12.89 -20.33
C GLU A 103 13.65 -12.26 -20.68
N VAL A 104 13.29 -11.20 -19.95
CA VAL A 104 12.04 -10.47 -20.16
C VAL A 104 12.23 -9.43 -21.26
N PRO A 105 11.36 -9.37 -22.31
CA PRO A 105 11.45 -8.38 -23.36
C PRO A 105 11.48 -6.94 -22.84
N LEU A 106 12.28 -6.08 -23.49
CA LEU A 106 12.46 -4.67 -23.07
C LEU A 106 11.13 -3.92 -22.93
N ARG A 107 10.18 -4.15 -23.86
CA ARG A 107 8.85 -3.54 -23.82
C ARG A 107 8.10 -3.92 -22.54
N ALA A 108 8.11 -5.21 -22.17
CA ALA A 108 7.46 -5.70 -20.96
C ALA A 108 8.12 -5.12 -19.70
N ARG A 109 9.44 -4.97 -19.68
CA ARG A 109 10.16 -4.30 -18.57
C ARG A 109 9.67 -2.86 -18.36
N TRP A 110 9.46 -2.10 -19.43
CA TRP A 110 8.93 -0.74 -19.35
C TRP A 110 7.48 -0.69 -18.86
N VAL A 111 6.62 -1.59 -19.34
CA VAL A 111 5.22 -1.67 -18.85
C VAL A 111 5.20 -2.02 -17.36
N ARG A 112 6.05 -2.96 -16.91
CA ARG A 112 6.19 -3.28 -15.48
C ARG A 112 6.66 -2.07 -14.67
N ALA A 113 7.61 -1.28 -15.17
CA ALA A 113 8.07 -0.07 -14.50
C ALA A 113 6.94 0.97 -14.34
N ILE A 114 6.11 1.18 -15.37
CA ILE A 114 4.96 2.09 -15.32
C ILE A 114 3.96 1.63 -14.24
N LEU A 115 3.60 0.35 -14.21
CA LEU A 115 2.68 -0.20 -13.21
C LEU A 115 3.26 -0.14 -11.78
N ALA A 116 4.57 -0.36 -11.64
CA ALA A 116 5.27 -0.19 -10.36
C ALA A 116 5.20 1.27 -9.89
N GLU A 117 5.47 2.23 -10.77
CA GLU A 117 5.41 3.65 -10.41
C GLU A 117 3.99 4.13 -10.11
N HIS A 118 2.97 3.67 -10.84
CA HIS A 118 1.56 3.97 -10.52
C HIS A 118 1.22 3.55 -9.09
N THR A 119 1.53 2.31 -8.74
CA THR A 119 1.22 1.76 -7.42
C THR A 119 2.11 2.36 -6.33
N ARG A 120 3.37 2.69 -6.62
CA ARG A 120 4.28 3.41 -5.71
C ARG A 120 3.72 4.80 -5.39
N ILE A 121 3.39 5.60 -6.41
CA ILE A 121 2.87 6.97 -6.22
C ILE A 121 1.53 6.90 -5.48
N ALA A 122 0.62 6.00 -5.86
CA ALA A 122 -0.67 5.85 -5.18
C ALA A 122 -0.53 5.48 -3.70
N SER A 123 0.46 4.63 -3.35
CA SER A 123 0.80 4.27 -1.97
C SER A 123 1.35 5.46 -1.18
N HIS A 124 2.28 6.22 -1.76
CA HIS A 124 2.86 7.41 -1.09
C HIS A 124 1.82 8.52 -0.90
N LEU A 125 0.96 8.74 -1.88
CA LEU A 125 -0.16 9.67 -1.77
C LEU A 125 -1.18 9.22 -0.71
N ALA A 126 -1.34 7.90 -0.51
CA ALA A 126 -2.15 7.37 0.59
C ALA A 126 -1.53 7.75 1.94
N TYR A 127 -0.22 7.57 2.07
CA TYR A 127 0.50 7.97 3.28
C TYR A 127 0.40 9.48 3.51
N LEU A 128 0.62 10.30 2.49
CA LEU A 128 0.62 11.77 2.60
C LEU A 128 -0.77 12.40 2.73
N SER A 129 -1.86 11.62 2.72
CA SER A 129 -3.22 12.18 2.83
C SER A 129 -3.45 12.93 4.14
N PHE A 130 -2.69 12.62 5.21
CA PHE A 130 -2.78 13.33 6.48
C PHE A 130 -2.37 14.80 6.38
N VAL A 131 -1.51 15.18 5.40
CA VAL A 131 -0.99 16.55 5.28
C VAL A 131 -2.13 17.54 5.03
N ALA A 132 -3.07 17.18 4.14
CA ALA A 132 -4.25 17.99 3.85
C ALA A 132 -5.11 18.22 5.10
N HIS A 133 -5.31 17.16 5.90
CA HIS A 133 -6.05 17.24 7.15
C HIS A 133 -5.34 18.11 8.19
N ALA A 134 -4.04 17.90 8.39
CA ALA A 134 -3.24 18.64 9.37
C ALA A 134 -3.14 20.14 9.04
N ARG A 135 -3.17 20.50 7.75
CA ARG A 135 -3.12 21.89 7.29
C ARG A 135 -4.51 22.52 7.09
N GLY A 136 -5.57 21.72 7.07
CA GLY A 136 -6.92 22.19 6.74
C GLY A 136 -7.05 22.74 5.32
N ASP A 137 -6.27 22.22 4.37
CA ASP A 137 -6.20 22.70 2.98
C ASP A 137 -6.69 21.62 2.02
N ASP A 138 -7.90 21.84 1.47
CA ASP A 138 -8.52 20.95 0.49
C ASP A 138 -7.73 20.85 -0.83
N GLY A 139 -6.90 21.85 -1.14
CA GLY A 139 -6.00 21.80 -2.28
C GLY A 139 -5.04 20.61 -2.18
N LEU A 140 -4.58 20.25 -0.98
CA LEU A 140 -3.57 19.20 -0.75
C LEU A 140 -4.15 17.77 -0.75
N ARG A 141 -5.45 17.63 -0.98
CA ARG A 141 -6.11 16.32 -1.02
C ARG A 141 -5.51 15.41 -2.09
N THR A 142 -5.24 14.17 -1.69
CA THR A 142 -4.54 13.18 -2.52
C THR A 142 -5.44 12.17 -3.21
N ASP A 143 -6.72 12.09 -2.81
CA ASP A 143 -7.68 11.09 -3.28
C ASP A 143 -7.97 11.20 -4.78
N GLY A 144 -8.07 12.42 -5.33
CA GLY A 144 -8.28 12.65 -6.77
C GLY A 144 -7.17 12.07 -7.64
N VAL A 145 -5.90 12.44 -7.37
CA VAL A 145 -4.74 11.94 -8.13
C VAL A 145 -4.57 10.43 -7.94
N ARG A 146 -4.79 9.90 -6.72
CA ARG A 146 -4.78 8.45 -6.48
C ARG A 146 -5.82 7.73 -7.32
N GLU A 147 -7.00 8.32 -7.47
CA GLU A 147 -8.05 7.73 -8.28
C GLU A 147 -7.72 7.77 -9.77
N ASP A 148 -7.14 8.85 -10.26
CA ASP A 148 -6.64 8.92 -11.63
C ASP A 148 -5.62 7.82 -11.92
N LEU A 149 -4.60 7.65 -11.08
CA LEU A 149 -3.60 6.57 -11.23
C LEU A 149 -4.23 5.17 -11.26
N ARG A 150 -5.25 4.94 -10.41
CA ARG A 150 -5.99 3.69 -10.35
C ARG A 150 -6.86 3.47 -11.60
N ARG A 151 -7.47 4.52 -12.12
CA ARG A 151 -8.22 4.49 -13.40
C ARG A 151 -7.29 4.19 -14.57
N ARG A 152 -6.12 4.84 -14.66
CA ARG A 152 -5.09 4.53 -15.67
C ARG A 152 -4.65 3.06 -15.62
N THR A 153 -4.48 2.54 -14.40
CA THR A 153 -4.15 1.12 -14.16
C THR A 153 -5.27 0.18 -14.59
N ALA A 154 -6.53 0.53 -14.32
CA ALA A 154 -7.70 -0.22 -14.75
C ALA A 154 -7.83 -0.25 -16.27
N GLU A 155 -7.60 0.88 -16.95
CA GLU A 155 -7.61 0.95 -18.42
C GLU A 155 -6.53 0.06 -19.06
N LEU A 156 -5.38 -0.09 -18.40
CA LEU A 156 -4.27 -0.90 -18.91
C LEU A 156 -4.45 -2.40 -18.61
N THR A 157 -4.95 -2.73 -17.43
CA THR A 157 -4.89 -4.11 -16.89
C THR A 157 -6.26 -4.77 -16.68
N GLY A 158 -7.34 -4.00 -16.83
CA GLY A 158 -8.70 -4.40 -16.47
C GLY A 158 -9.00 -4.32 -14.97
N ASN A 159 -8.00 -4.02 -14.11
CA ASN A 159 -8.17 -4.01 -12.66
C ASN A 159 -7.69 -2.70 -12.02
N ARG A 160 -8.49 -2.16 -11.11
CA ARG A 160 -8.25 -0.86 -10.46
C ARG A 160 -7.26 -0.93 -9.29
N LEU A 161 -7.29 -2.02 -8.53
CA LEU A 161 -6.45 -2.21 -7.35
C LEU A 161 -5.38 -3.27 -7.62
N HIS A 162 -5.76 -4.52 -7.84
CA HIS A 162 -4.83 -5.64 -8.06
C HIS A 162 -4.60 -5.84 -9.57
N PRO A 163 -3.49 -5.36 -10.16
CA PRO A 163 -3.35 -5.30 -11.62
C PRO A 163 -3.39 -6.68 -12.28
N MET A 164 -2.85 -7.72 -11.61
CA MET A 164 -2.81 -9.09 -12.11
C MET A 164 -2.23 -9.17 -13.55
N ALA A 165 -1.27 -8.29 -13.84
CA ALA A 165 -0.76 -8.03 -15.17
C ALA A 165 0.50 -8.84 -15.45
N VAL A 166 1.31 -9.12 -14.43
CA VAL A 166 2.57 -9.86 -14.59
C VAL A 166 2.31 -11.30 -15.03
N ARG A 167 3.10 -11.75 -16.01
CA ARG A 167 3.25 -13.16 -16.41
C ARG A 167 4.73 -13.50 -16.38
N LEU A 168 5.09 -14.75 -16.10
CA LEU A 168 6.49 -15.18 -16.23
C LEU A 168 6.96 -14.94 -17.66
N GLY A 169 8.07 -14.22 -17.81
CA GLY A 169 8.62 -13.79 -19.10
C GLY A 169 8.03 -12.51 -19.68
N GLY A 170 7.05 -11.86 -19.04
CA GLY A 170 6.45 -10.65 -19.61
C GLY A 170 5.29 -10.03 -18.83
N VAL A 171 4.30 -9.54 -19.57
CA VAL A 171 3.12 -8.84 -19.03
C VAL A 171 1.93 -9.13 -19.95
N ALA A 172 0.72 -9.21 -19.40
CA ALA A 172 -0.49 -9.54 -20.13
C ALA A 172 -1.14 -8.35 -20.86
N CYS A 173 -0.59 -7.15 -20.70
CA CYS A 173 -1.14 -5.91 -21.25
C CYS A 173 -0.04 -5.09 -21.92
N ASP A 174 -0.45 -4.22 -22.86
CA ASP A 174 0.45 -3.22 -23.42
C ASP A 174 -0.21 -1.84 -23.49
N ALA A 175 0.61 -0.80 -23.33
CA ALA A 175 0.14 0.58 -23.38
C ALA A 175 0.04 1.05 -24.84
N SER A 176 -1.17 1.36 -25.31
CA SER A 176 -1.36 1.96 -26.63
C SER A 176 -0.79 3.40 -26.67
N PRO A 177 -0.50 3.95 -27.86
CA PRO A 177 -0.06 5.35 -27.99
C PRO A 177 -1.08 6.35 -27.40
N ALA A 178 -2.38 6.07 -27.55
CA ALA A 178 -3.45 6.87 -26.96
C ALA A 178 -3.42 6.81 -25.43
N TRP A 179 -3.22 5.61 -24.86
CA TRP A 179 -3.05 5.44 -23.42
C TRP A 179 -1.83 6.23 -22.93
N ALA A 180 -0.68 6.08 -23.59
CA ALA A 180 0.55 6.79 -23.21
C ALA A 180 0.41 8.33 -23.33
N HIS A 181 -0.40 8.81 -24.26
CA HIS A 181 -0.71 10.23 -24.36
C HIS A 181 -1.58 10.73 -23.21
N ALA A 182 -2.65 10.00 -22.87
CA ALA A 182 -3.53 10.35 -21.75
C ALA A 182 -2.79 10.31 -20.41
N GLU A 183 -1.83 9.38 -20.24
CA GLU A 183 -1.02 9.25 -19.02
C GLU A 183 -0.27 10.54 -18.63
N ARG A 184 0.13 11.35 -19.63
CA ARG A 184 0.87 12.60 -19.36
C ARG A 184 0.07 13.57 -18.47
N ALA A 185 -1.25 13.63 -18.63
CA ALA A 185 -2.09 14.49 -17.80
C ALA A 185 -2.11 14.01 -16.34
N THR A 186 -2.20 12.69 -16.12
CA THR A 186 -2.16 12.09 -14.78
C THR A 186 -0.80 12.34 -14.10
N LEU A 187 0.31 12.18 -14.83
CA LEU A 187 1.64 12.46 -14.29
C LEU A 187 1.85 13.95 -13.98
N ALA A 188 1.30 14.85 -14.81
CA ALA A 188 1.34 16.29 -14.57
C ALA A 188 0.59 16.66 -13.28
N ALA A 189 -0.62 16.13 -13.09
CA ALA A 189 -1.41 16.33 -11.87
C ALA A 189 -0.71 15.77 -10.63
N ALA A 190 -0.08 14.59 -10.74
CA ALA A 190 0.69 14.01 -9.65
C ALA A 190 1.92 14.85 -9.30
N SER A 191 2.59 15.42 -10.30
CA SER A 191 3.78 16.26 -10.10
C SER A 191 3.43 17.61 -9.47
N ASP A 192 2.34 18.25 -9.92
CA ASP A 192 1.80 19.47 -9.31
C ASP A 192 1.44 19.25 -7.84
N LEU A 193 0.66 18.21 -7.56
CA LEU A 193 0.28 17.86 -6.19
C LEU A 193 1.51 17.57 -5.32
N ALA A 194 2.51 16.84 -5.85
CA ALA A 194 3.75 16.58 -5.12
C ALA A 194 4.51 17.87 -4.78
N GLY A 195 4.54 18.86 -5.68
CA GLY A 195 5.12 20.18 -5.43
C GLY A 195 4.40 20.92 -4.31
N ARG A 196 3.06 20.92 -4.32
CA ARG A 196 2.24 21.55 -3.28
C ARG A 196 2.38 20.86 -1.92
N LEU A 197 2.38 19.53 -1.90
CA LEU A 197 2.63 18.73 -0.69
C LEU A 197 4.02 19.01 -0.12
N ARG A 198 5.06 19.10 -0.96
CA ARG A 198 6.42 19.43 -0.50
C ARG A 198 6.45 20.80 0.16
N ALA A 199 5.92 21.83 -0.50
CA ALA A 199 5.87 23.18 0.04
C ALA A 199 5.13 23.23 1.39
N ALA A 200 4.04 22.45 1.53
CA ALA A 200 3.28 22.37 2.77
C ALA A 200 3.96 21.56 3.89
N VAL A 201 4.95 20.72 3.60
CA VAL A 201 5.72 19.98 4.61
C VAL A 201 6.96 20.77 5.03
N GLU A 202 7.57 21.50 4.10
CA GLU A 202 8.80 22.28 4.35
C GLU A 202 8.52 23.69 4.91
N GLY A 203 7.33 24.24 4.71
CA GLY A 203 6.89 25.55 5.25
C GLY A 203 6.19 25.45 6.60
#